data_AF-A0A2G7TC45-F1
#
_entry.id   AF-A0A2G7TC45-F1
#
_cell.length_a   1.000
_cell.length_b   1.000
_cell.length_c   1.000
_cell.angle_alpha   90.00
_cell.angle_beta   90.00
_cell.angle_gamma   90.00
#
_symmetry.space_group_name_H-M   'P 1'
#
loop_
_entity.id
_entity.type
_entity.pdbx_description
1 polymer ?
#
loop_
_entity_poly.entity_id
_entity_poly.type
_entity_poly.pdbx_seq_one_letter_code
_entity_poly.pdbx_strand_id
1 'polypeptide(L)'
;MAPGAEPGDPAKEALALCFAAHGLPCEEYNGWLLPGGQAPGVLADWRGAYLGHPLVGSLAVVVRLPDGHEIIENFTGLGEGLQGMHDAFGHFSVSDLHVMLSALWTARDEDAVPAEAWQAHGRQWQAYPGPWHLRNDAPLPEGITERLRALIEAEALDKDEDLHWFRFFVGQNNGDFTIEALKDNQKWPSAEALLRDQDWPLRDGYYGARLFLILKHGCETAC
;
A
#
# COMPACT_ATOMS: atom_id res chain seq x y z
N MET A 1 -19.93 22.88 26.74
CA MET A 1 -18.64 22.28 26.36
C MET A 1 -18.41 21.09 27.26
N ALA A 2 -18.43 19.87 26.70
CA ALA A 2 -18.20 18.66 27.48
C ALA A 2 -16.68 18.50 27.73
N PRO A 3 -16.26 18.17 28.96
CA PRO A 3 -14.86 17.96 29.29
C PRO A 3 -14.43 16.54 28.90
N GLY A 4 -13.23 16.40 28.31
CA GLY A 4 -12.49 15.14 28.36
C GLY A 4 -12.63 14.14 27.21
N ALA A 5 -12.86 14.59 25.96
CA ALA A 5 -12.43 13.76 24.84
C ALA A 5 -10.89 13.80 24.81
N GLU A 6 -10.21 12.67 25.02
CA GLU A 6 -8.83 12.55 24.59
C GLU A 6 -8.78 12.93 23.10
N PRO A 7 -7.75 13.68 22.64
CA PRO A 7 -7.60 13.92 21.22
C PRO A 7 -7.63 12.56 20.51
N GLY A 8 -8.46 12.43 19.47
CA GLY A 8 -8.58 11.19 18.73
C GLY A 8 -7.22 10.77 18.16
N ASP A 9 -7.10 9.49 17.83
CA ASP A 9 -5.89 8.99 17.18
C ASP A 9 -5.66 9.77 15.87
N PRO A 10 -4.59 10.59 15.78
CA PRO A 10 -4.39 11.48 14.64
C PRO A 10 -4.18 10.72 13.32
N ALA A 11 -3.69 9.48 13.38
CA ALA A 11 -3.56 8.65 12.19
C ALA A 11 -4.92 8.18 11.70
N LYS A 12 -5.79 7.73 12.62
CA LYS A 12 -7.18 7.36 12.31
C LYS A 12 -7.96 8.55 11.75
N GLU A 13 -7.83 9.73 12.36
CA GLU A 13 -8.48 10.96 11.88
C GLU A 13 -8.03 11.33 10.47
N ALA A 14 -6.71 11.30 10.20
CA ALA A 14 -6.16 11.56 8.87
C ALA A 14 -6.67 10.56 7.82
N LEU A 15 -6.74 9.28 8.17
CA LEU A 15 -7.27 8.24 7.30
C LEU A 15 -8.75 8.45 6.99
N ALA A 16 -9.58 8.76 7.99
CA ALA A 16 -10.99 9.06 7.80
C ALA A 16 -11.21 10.27 6.87
N LEU A 17 -10.38 11.31 7.00
CA LEU A 17 -10.40 12.47 6.11
C LEU A 17 -10.03 12.11 4.67
N CYS A 18 -9.04 11.22 4.46
CA CYS A 18 -8.69 10.74 3.13
C CYS A 18 -9.90 10.06 2.47
N PHE A 19 -10.48 9.04 3.13
CA PHE A 19 -11.65 8.34 2.58
C PHE A 19 -12.85 9.27 2.32
N ALA A 20 -13.12 10.22 3.22
CA ALA A 20 -14.17 11.21 3.02
C ALA A 20 -13.92 12.12 1.80
N ALA A 21 -12.66 12.50 1.53
CA ALA A 21 -12.30 13.27 0.34
C ALA A 21 -12.58 12.50 -0.97
N HIS A 22 -12.51 11.17 -0.92
CA HIS A 22 -12.86 10.26 -2.02
C HIS A 22 -14.34 9.84 -2.02
N GLY A 23 -15.21 10.56 -1.31
CA GLY A 23 -16.65 10.32 -1.29
C GLY A 23 -17.09 9.10 -0.47
N LEU A 24 -16.20 8.56 0.36
CA LEU A 24 -16.45 7.41 1.23
C LEU A 24 -16.35 7.82 2.71
N PRO A 25 -17.33 8.55 3.26
CA PRO A 25 -17.31 8.86 4.70
C PRO A 25 -17.28 7.56 5.52
N CYS A 26 -16.50 7.56 6.59
CA CYS A 26 -16.33 6.38 7.44
C CYS A 26 -17.27 6.40 8.64
N GLU A 27 -17.81 5.24 8.98
CA GLU A 27 -18.42 4.96 10.29
C GLU A 27 -17.43 4.21 11.17
N GLU A 28 -17.38 4.51 12.48
CA GLU A 28 -16.51 3.76 13.40
C GLU A 28 -17.25 2.56 14.00
N TYR A 29 -16.65 1.38 13.92
CA TYR A 29 -17.17 0.15 14.51
C TYR A 29 -16.04 -0.68 15.14
N ASN A 30 -16.11 -0.91 16.45
CA ASN A 30 -15.11 -1.68 17.21
C ASN A 30 -13.66 -1.24 16.96
N GLY A 31 -13.42 0.07 16.82
CA GLY A 31 -12.11 0.66 16.57
C GLY A 31 -11.66 0.69 15.11
N TRP A 32 -12.43 0.09 14.19
CA TRP A 32 -12.21 0.15 12.74
C TRP A 32 -13.03 1.28 12.11
N LEU A 33 -12.48 1.89 11.08
CA LEU A 33 -13.24 2.74 10.16
C LEU A 33 -13.89 1.85 9.10
N LEU A 34 -15.16 2.07 8.80
CA LEU A 34 -15.91 1.40 7.74
C LEU A 34 -16.23 2.43 6.66
N PRO A 35 -15.42 2.52 5.59
CA PRO A 35 -15.71 3.44 4.48
C PRO A 35 -17.03 3.06 3.80
N GLY A 36 -17.97 4.00 3.76
CA GLY A 36 -19.33 3.75 3.26
C GLY A 36 -20.18 2.87 4.18
N GLY A 37 -19.80 2.70 5.45
CA GLY A 37 -20.59 2.00 6.47
C GLY A 37 -20.58 0.47 6.36
N GLN A 38 -19.72 -0.11 5.52
CA GLN A 38 -19.63 -1.57 5.32
C GLN A 38 -18.18 -2.05 5.19
N ALA A 39 -17.98 -3.36 5.27
CA ALA A 39 -16.67 -3.99 5.03
C ALA A 39 -16.21 -3.77 3.56
N PRO A 40 -14.90 -3.73 3.28
CA PRO A 40 -13.79 -3.91 4.23
C PRO A 40 -13.60 -2.75 5.22
N GLY A 41 -13.09 -3.07 6.41
CA GLY A 41 -12.75 -2.08 7.44
C GLY A 41 -11.29 -1.66 7.33
N VAL A 42 -10.97 -0.44 7.76
CA VAL A 42 -9.62 0.12 7.70
C VAL A 42 -9.21 0.75 9.04
N LEU A 43 -7.91 0.66 9.36
CA LEU A 43 -7.28 1.25 10.53
C LEU A 43 -5.96 1.88 10.12
N ALA A 44 -5.57 2.97 10.79
CA ALA A 44 -4.22 3.51 10.74
C ALA A 44 -3.64 3.65 12.15
N ASP A 45 -2.36 3.33 12.32
CA ASP A 45 -1.59 3.46 13.58
C ASP A 45 -0.27 4.17 13.29
N TRP A 46 0.02 5.26 14.00
CA TRP A 46 1.28 5.99 13.87
C TRP A 46 2.19 5.77 15.07
N ARG A 47 3.42 5.35 14.80
CA ARG A 47 4.47 5.16 15.81
C ARG A 47 5.63 6.10 15.53
N GLY A 48 5.69 7.21 16.26
CA GLY A 48 6.84 8.11 16.25
C GLY A 48 8.07 7.51 16.95
N ALA A 49 9.23 8.14 16.76
CA ALA A 49 10.50 7.70 17.33
C ALA A 49 10.82 6.21 17.05
N TYR A 50 10.57 5.78 15.81
CA TYR A 50 10.76 4.39 15.39
C TYR A 50 12.23 3.98 15.60
N LEU A 51 12.41 2.83 16.26
CA LEU A 51 13.71 2.32 16.71
C LEU A 51 14.53 3.35 17.53
N GLY A 52 13.85 4.26 18.23
CA GLY A 52 14.49 5.29 19.06
C GLY A 52 14.99 6.51 18.29
N HIS A 53 14.76 6.59 16.97
CA HIS A 53 15.21 7.73 16.16
C HIS A 53 14.14 8.83 16.15
N PRO A 54 14.37 10.01 16.76
CA PRO A 54 13.32 11.02 17.00
C PRO A 54 12.69 11.60 15.73
N LEU A 55 13.42 11.56 14.61
CA LEU A 55 12.97 12.07 13.30
C LEU A 55 12.39 11.01 12.38
N VAL A 56 12.20 9.78 12.85
CA VAL A 56 11.67 8.69 12.03
C VAL A 56 10.47 8.09 12.75
N GLY A 57 9.39 7.84 12.02
CA GLY A 57 8.26 7.09 12.51
C GLY A 57 7.73 6.12 11.47
N SER A 58 6.75 5.32 11.87
CA SER A 58 6.10 4.33 11.00
C SER A 58 4.59 4.49 11.07
N LEU A 59 3.98 4.69 9.91
CA LEU A 59 2.54 4.56 9.72
C LEU A 59 2.24 3.13 9.30
N ALA A 60 1.38 2.44 10.03
CA ALA A 60 0.76 1.20 9.60
C ALA A 60 -0.67 1.49 9.15
N VAL A 61 -1.05 1.03 7.95
CA VAL A 61 -2.42 1.02 7.45
C VAL A 61 -2.84 -0.43 7.28
N VAL A 62 -3.95 -0.81 7.89
CA VAL A 62 -4.48 -2.18 7.84
C VAL A 62 -5.87 -2.14 7.23
N VAL A 63 -6.10 -2.92 6.20
CA VAL A 63 -7.43 -3.17 5.63
C VAL A 63 -7.83 -4.59 5.97
N ARG A 64 -8.94 -4.77 6.70
CA ARG A 64 -9.51 -6.07 7.01
C ARG A 64 -10.64 -6.41 6.04
N LEU A 65 -10.42 -7.46 5.25
CA LEU A 65 -11.35 -7.99 4.26
C LEU A 65 -12.51 -8.78 4.93
N PRO A 66 -13.64 -8.97 4.23
CA PRO A 66 -14.80 -9.68 4.77
C PRO A 66 -14.53 -11.14 5.17
N ASP A 67 -13.55 -11.80 4.54
CA ASP A 67 -13.10 -13.16 4.83
C ASP A 67 -12.14 -13.24 6.03
N GLY A 68 -11.76 -12.09 6.60
CA GLY A 68 -10.85 -11.97 7.74
C GLY A 68 -9.38 -11.81 7.36
N HIS A 69 -9.02 -11.88 6.08
CA HIS A 69 -7.68 -11.54 5.62
C HIS A 69 -7.38 -10.05 5.83
N GLU A 70 -6.12 -9.70 6.02
CA GLU A 70 -5.69 -8.33 6.24
C GLU A 70 -4.65 -7.93 5.20
N ILE A 71 -4.82 -6.76 4.57
CA ILE A 71 -3.76 -6.11 3.80
C ILE A 71 -3.04 -5.16 4.77
N ILE A 72 -1.73 -5.34 4.95
CA ILE A 72 -0.96 -4.60 5.96
C ILE A 72 0.15 -3.82 5.28
N GLU A 73 0.02 -2.50 5.29
CA GLU A 73 0.96 -1.61 4.64
C GLU A 73 1.67 -0.69 5.62
N ASN A 74 2.99 -0.56 5.46
CA ASN A 74 3.83 0.23 6.34
C ASN A 74 4.56 1.31 5.54
N PHE A 75 4.59 2.52 6.07
CA PHE A 75 5.24 3.68 5.48
C PHE A 75 6.13 4.37 6.52
N THR A 76 7.40 4.53 6.18
CA THR A 76 8.32 5.34 6.97
C THR A 76 8.00 6.82 6.75
N GLY A 77 7.86 7.54 7.85
CA GLY A 77 7.70 8.99 7.87
C GLY A 77 8.94 9.68 8.41
N LEU A 78 9.39 10.74 7.74
CA LEU A 78 10.51 11.58 8.17
C LEU A 78 10.02 12.88 8.79
N GLY A 79 10.53 13.19 9.98
CA GLY A 79 10.18 14.37 10.76
C GLY A 79 9.75 14.03 12.18
N GLU A 80 9.74 15.05 13.05
CA GLU A 80 9.32 14.90 14.45
C GLU A 80 7.80 14.80 14.57
N GLY A 81 7.33 13.83 15.36
CA GLY A 81 5.91 13.70 15.72
C GLY A 81 4.99 13.64 14.50
N LEU A 82 4.05 14.59 14.42
CA LEU A 82 3.06 14.67 13.34
C LEU A 82 3.66 15.03 11.97
N GLN A 83 4.84 15.63 11.90
CA GLN A 83 5.50 15.89 10.61
C GLN A 83 5.85 14.58 9.92
N GLY A 84 6.42 13.63 10.66
CA GLY A 84 6.66 12.28 10.16
C GLY A 84 5.37 11.58 9.76
N MET A 85 4.30 11.74 10.55
CA MET A 85 3.00 11.14 10.22
C MET A 85 2.47 11.68 8.88
N HIS A 86 2.51 13.00 8.67
CA HIS A 86 2.09 13.61 7.42
C HIS A 86 2.97 13.20 6.23
N ASP A 87 4.29 13.09 6.42
CA ASP A 87 5.21 12.55 5.40
C ASP A 87 4.82 11.12 5.01
N ALA A 88 4.56 10.25 5.99
CA ALA A 88 4.14 8.87 5.74
C ALA A 88 2.77 8.78 5.04
N PHE A 89 1.79 9.58 5.47
CA PHE A 89 0.49 9.66 4.79
C PHE A 89 0.61 10.18 3.37
N GLY A 90 1.45 11.19 3.12
CA GLY A 90 1.70 11.69 1.77
C GLY A 90 2.16 10.57 0.82
N HIS A 91 3.04 9.69 1.29
CA HIS A 91 3.48 8.52 0.53
C HIS A 91 2.40 7.45 0.37
N PHE A 92 1.63 7.18 1.42
CA PHE A 92 0.50 6.25 1.34
C PHE A 92 -0.55 6.72 0.32
N SER A 93 -0.92 8.00 0.36
CA SER A 93 -1.95 8.59 -0.51
C SER A 93 -1.60 8.51 -1.99
N VAL A 94 -0.33 8.73 -2.36
CA VAL A 94 0.10 8.69 -3.77
C VAL A 94 0.55 7.30 -4.24
N SER A 95 0.65 6.32 -3.35
CA SER A 95 1.07 4.94 -3.65
C SER A 95 -0.12 3.99 -3.55
N ASP A 96 -0.51 3.60 -2.34
CA ASP A 96 -1.36 2.44 -2.13
C ASP A 96 -2.85 2.81 -2.01
N LEU A 97 -3.16 4.05 -1.57
CA LEU A 97 -4.55 4.49 -1.32
C LEU A 97 -5.43 4.30 -2.56
N HIS A 98 -5.03 4.84 -3.71
CA HIS A 98 -5.85 4.78 -4.93
C HIS A 98 -5.98 3.36 -5.48
N VAL A 99 -4.96 2.51 -5.29
CA VAL A 99 -5.04 1.08 -5.61
C VAL A 99 -6.11 0.41 -4.75
N MET A 100 -6.07 0.62 -3.44
CA MET A 100 -7.04 0.06 -2.49
C MET A 100 -8.46 0.58 -2.76
N LEU A 101 -8.63 1.89 -2.99
CA LEU A 101 -9.92 2.51 -3.32
C LEU A 101 -10.54 1.89 -4.58
N SER A 102 -9.74 1.73 -5.63
CA SER A 102 -10.19 1.19 -6.92
C SER A 102 -10.53 -0.30 -6.83
N ALA A 103 -9.71 -1.08 -6.14
CA ALA A 103 -9.89 -2.53 -6.03
C ALA A 103 -11.02 -2.93 -5.05
N LEU A 104 -11.19 -2.19 -3.94
CA LEU A 104 -12.01 -2.64 -2.81
C LEU A 104 -13.33 -1.88 -2.64
N TRP A 105 -13.36 -0.56 -2.90
CA TRP A 105 -14.54 0.27 -2.62
C TRP A 105 -15.21 0.82 -3.88
N THR A 106 -14.73 0.46 -5.08
CA THR A 106 -15.23 0.95 -6.39
C THR A 106 -15.38 2.48 -6.43
N ALA A 107 -14.50 3.20 -5.72
CA ALA A 107 -14.45 4.64 -5.80
C ALA A 107 -14.12 5.03 -7.25
N ARG A 108 -14.97 5.88 -7.84
CA ARG A 108 -14.81 6.39 -9.20
C ARG A 108 -14.59 7.89 -9.12
N ASP A 109 -13.45 8.28 -8.59
CA ASP A 109 -12.96 9.65 -8.69
C ASP A 109 -11.95 9.77 -9.85
N GLU A 110 -11.42 10.98 -10.02
CA GLU A 110 -10.44 11.28 -11.07
C GLU A 110 -9.07 10.60 -10.86
N ASP A 111 -8.79 10.13 -9.64
CA ASP A 111 -7.55 9.48 -9.24
C ASP A 111 -7.66 7.94 -9.26
N ALA A 112 -8.78 7.39 -9.76
CA ALA A 112 -9.02 5.96 -9.84
C ALA A 112 -7.94 5.26 -10.71
N VAL A 113 -7.39 4.16 -10.17
CA VAL A 113 -6.44 3.30 -10.87
C VAL A 113 -7.20 2.43 -11.86
N PRO A 114 -6.94 2.53 -13.18
CA PRO A 114 -7.64 1.75 -14.17
C PRO A 114 -7.31 0.26 -14.03
N ALA A 115 -8.34 -0.58 -14.10
CA ALA A 115 -8.15 -2.03 -14.10
C ALA A 115 -7.54 -2.51 -15.43
N GLU A 116 -6.50 -3.32 -15.34
CA GLU A 116 -5.89 -4.03 -16.47
C GLU A 116 -6.27 -5.51 -16.45
N ALA A 117 -6.50 -6.10 -17.62
CA ALA A 117 -6.72 -7.54 -17.73
C ALA A 117 -5.38 -8.29 -17.75
N TRP A 118 -5.11 -9.06 -16.69
CA TRP A 118 -3.90 -9.89 -16.56
C TRP A 118 -4.28 -11.38 -16.57
N GLN A 119 -3.35 -12.23 -16.96
CA GLN A 119 -3.52 -13.68 -16.93
C GLN A 119 -2.45 -14.31 -16.05
N ALA A 120 -2.86 -14.90 -14.92
CA ALA A 120 -1.97 -15.58 -14.00
C ALA A 120 -2.47 -17.01 -13.76
N HIS A 121 -1.59 -17.99 -13.97
CA HIS A 121 -1.92 -19.42 -13.81
C HIS A 121 -3.17 -19.90 -14.57
N GLY A 122 -3.41 -19.32 -15.76
CA GLY A 122 -4.56 -19.66 -16.61
C GLY A 122 -5.90 -19.08 -16.12
N ARG A 123 -5.91 -18.28 -15.05
CA ARG A 123 -7.07 -17.51 -14.57
C ARG A 123 -6.91 -16.04 -14.99
N GLN A 124 -8.03 -15.40 -15.33
CA GLN A 124 -8.05 -13.98 -15.71
C GLN A 124 -8.27 -13.13 -14.46
N TRP A 125 -7.46 -12.09 -14.28
CA TRP A 125 -7.52 -11.18 -13.15
C TRP A 125 -7.70 -9.74 -13.63
N GLN A 126 -8.37 -8.93 -12.83
CA GLN A 126 -8.27 -7.47 -12.89
C GLN A 126 -7.09 -7.04 -12.03
N ALA A 127 -6.09 -6.44 -12.65
CA ALA A 127 -4.96 -5.85 -11.96
C ALA A 127 -5.18 -4.36 -11.75
N TYR A 128 -4.86 -3.88 -10.57
CA TYR A 128 -4.84 -2.46 -10.22
C TYR A 128 -3.39 -2.08 -9.89
N PRO A 129 -2.55 -1.85 -10.90
CA PRO A 129 -1.16 -1.48 -10.68
C PRO A 129 -1.06 -0.02 -10.26
N GLY A 130 -0.58 0.23 -9.03
CA GLY A 130 -0.23 1.57 -8.61
C GLY A 130 0.95 2.12 -9.41
N PRO A 131 1.17 3.45 -9.40
CA PRO A 131 2.40 4.02 -9.92
C PRO A 131 3.59 3.59 -9.05
N TRP A 132 4.80 3.62 -9.62
CA TRP A 132 5.99 3.62 -8.78
C TRP A 132 6.03 4.88 -7.94
N HIS A 133 6.05 4.71 -6.63
CA HIS A 133 6.27 5.79 -5.70
C HIS A 133 7.77 5.92 -5.42
N LEU A 134 8.33 7.09 -5.73
CA LEU A 134 9.76 7.36 -5.70
C LEU A 134 10.07 8.43 -4.65
N ARG A 135 10.86 8.07 -3.66
CA ARG A 135 11.43 9.00 -2.68
C ARG A 135 12.82 9.43 -3.16
N ASN A 136 13.08 10.74 -3.15
CA ASN A 136 14.31 11.36 -3.63
C ASN A 136 14.62 11.00 -5.10
N ASP A 137 13.58 11.00 -5.94
CA ASP A 137 13.65 10.72 -7.38
C ASP A 137 14.42 9.43 -7.69
N ALA A 138 14.10 8.37 -6.93
CA ALA A 138 14.72 7.06 -7.05
C ALA A 138 14.72 6.60 -8.52
N PRO A 139 15.90 6.27 -9.08
CA PRO A 139 15.95 5.81 -10.45
C PRO A 139 15.44 4.37 -10.55
N LEU A 140 14.66 4.08 -11.59
CA LEU A 140 14.15 2.75 -11.88
C LEU A 140 15.02 2.07 -12.95
N PRO A 141 15.41 0.80 -12.76
CA PRO A 141 15.99 0.00 -13.82
C PRO A 141 15.04 -0.15 -15.02
N GLU A 142 15.59 -0.12 -16.23
CA GLU A 142 14.80 -0.21 -17.46
C GLU A 142 14.04 -1.54 -17.55
N GLY A 143 12.72 -1.50 -17.71
CA GLY A 143 11.89 -2.69 -17.89
C GLY A 143 11.53 -3.43 -16.59
N ILE A 144 11.76 -2.81 -15.42
CA ILE A 144 11.50 -3.46 -14.12
C ILE A 144 10.02 -3.80 -13.93
N THR A 145 9.11 -2.93 -14.37
CA THR A 145 7.67 -3.15 -14.25
C THR A 145 7.22 -4.37 -15.05
N GLU A 146 7.70 -4.51 -16.28
CA GLU A 146 7.39 -5.62 -17.18
C GLU A 146 7.93 -6.95 -16.63
N ARG A 147 9.13 -6.92 -16.03
CA ARG A 147 9.72 -8.11 -15.40
C ARG A 147 8.95 -8.55 -14.15
N LEU A 148 8.52 -7.60 -13.31
CA LEU A 148 7.68 -7.90 -12.15
C LEU A 148 6.32 -8.45 -12.60
N ARG A 149 5.70 -7.84 -13.62
CA ARG A 149 4.45 -8.34 -14.20
C ARG A 149 4.60 -9.77 -14.70
N ALA A 150 5.64 -10.06 -15.49
CA ALA A 150 5.87 -11.41 -16.00
C ALA A 150 6.09 -12.43 -14.87
N LEU A 151 6.73 -12.02 -13.78
CA LEU A 151 6.89 -12.87 -12.60
C LEU A 151 5.54 -13.16 -11.92
N ILE A 152 4.67 -12.15 -11.77
CA ILE A 152 3.33 -12.30 -11.20
C ILE A 152 2.45 -13.20 -12.07
N GLU A 153 2.46 -13.01 -13.39
CA GLU A 153 1.69 -13.84 -14.33
C GLU A 153 2.12 -15.33 -14.30
N ALA A 154 3.37 -15.60 -13.91
CA ALA A 154 3.93 -16.94 -13.73
C ALA A 154 3.88 -17.48 -12.28
N GLU A 155 3.33 -16.73 -11.32
CA GLU A 155 3.32 -17.08 -9.90
C GLU A 155 2.05 -17.84 -9.50
N ALA A 156 2.21 -18.96 -8.78
CA ALA A 156 1.08 -19.77 -8.35
C ALA A 156 0.23 -18.99 -7.34
N LEU A 157 -0.93 -18.54 -7.80
CA LEU A 157 -1.95 -17.89 -6.99
C LEU A 157 -2.93 -18.93 -6.46
N ASP A 158 -3.44 -18.69 -5.26
CA ASP A 158 -4.46 -19.57 -4.70
C ASP A 158 -5.75 -19.39 -5.51
N LYS A 159 -6.24 -20.49 -6.07
CA LYS A 159 -7.43 -20.47 -6.91
C LYS A 159 -8.70 -20.25 -6.08
N ASP A 160 -8.66 -20.55 -4.80
CA ASP A 160 -9.81 -20.43 -3.89
C ASP A 160 -9.92 -19.00 -3.33
N GLU A 161 -8.91 -18.15 -3.58
CA GLU A 161 -8.90 -16.73 -3.26
C GLU A 161 -9.35 -15.87 -4.47
N ASP A 162 -10.02 -14.76 -4.18
CA ASP A 162 -10.46 -13.76 -5.16
C ASP A 162 -9.60 -12.49 -5.13
N LEU A 163 -8.63 -12.39 -4.23
CA LEU A 163 -7.76 -11.24 -4.10
C LEU A 163 -6.34 -11.66 -3.74
N HIS A 164 -5.36 -11.09 -4.45
CA HIS A 164 -3.95 -11.15 -4.09
C HIS A 164 -3.36 -9.75 -4.13
N TRP A 165 -2.42 -9.45 -3.24
CA TRP A 165 -1.74 -8.16 -3.24
C TRP A 165 -0.23 -8.33 -3.19
N PHE A 166 0.46 -7.43 -3.87
CA PHE A 166 1.90 -7.47 -4.03
C PHE A 166 2.50 -6.13 -3.69
N ARG A 167 3.61 -6.19 -2.96
CA ARG A 167 4.40 -5.03 -2.58
C ARG A 167 5.83 -5.25 -2.93
N PHE A 168 6.45 -4.26 -3.57
CA PHE A 168 7.86 -4.24 -3.89
C PHE A 168 8.47 -2.98 -3.33
N PHE A 169 9.61 -3.10 -2.68
CA PHE A 169 10.35 -1.97 -2.15
C PHE A 169 11.85 -2.17 -2.35
N VAL A 170 12.50 -1.13 -2.87
CA VAL A 170 13.96 -1.02 -2.92
C VAL A 170 14.36 0.31 -2.31
N GLY A 171 15.04 0.25 -1.18
CA GLY A 171 15.75 1.37 -0.58
C GLY A 171 17.24 1.24 -0.82
N GLN A 172 17.93 2.35 -0.99
CA GLN A 172 19.37 2.41 -1.07
C GLN A 172 19.84 3.52 -0.15
N ASN A 173 20.94 3.32 0.58
CA ASN A 173 21.63 4.38 1.33
C ASN A 173 23.14 4.24 1.17
N ASN A 174 23.77 5.14 0.43
CA ASN A 174 25.22 5.09 0.11
C ASN A 174 25.72 3.74 -0.42
N GLY A 175 24.86 3.01 -1.14
CA GLY A 175 25.15 1.71 -1.76
C GLY A 175 24.71 0.50 -0.94
N ASP A 176 24.26 0.69 0.30
CA ASP A 176 23.61 -0.36 1.06
C ASP A 176 22.15 -0.48 0.64
N PHE A 177 21.78 -1.64 0.10
CA PHE A 177 20.43 -1.91 -0.40
C PHE A 177 19.55 -2.59 0.64
N THR A 178 18.32 -2.11 0.76
CA THR A 178 17.21 -2.79 1.43
C THR A 178 16.22 -3.20 0.36
N ILE A 179 15.95 -4.50 0.23
CA ILE A 179 15.02 -5.05 -0.76
C ILE A 179 13.97 -5.84 -0.02
N GLU A 180 12.71 -5.59 -0.37
CA GLU A 180 11.57 -6.33 0.16
C GLU A 180 10.57 -6.59 -0.96
N ALA A 181 10.08 -7.82 -1.04
CA ALA A 181 8.95 -8.16 -1.89
C ALA A 181 7.97 -9.02 -1.08
N LEU A 182 6.72 -8.61 -1.02
CA LEU A 182 5.65 -9.36 -0.35
C LEU A 182 4.57 -9.77 -1.35
N LYS A 183 4.03 -10.99 -1.14
CA LYS A 183 2.79 -11.51 -1.71
C LYS A 183 1.88 -11.87 -0.54
N ASP A 184 0.70 -11.24 -0.45
CA ASP A 184 -0.28 -11.50 0.61
C ASP A 184 0.31 -11.35 2.03
N ASN A 185 1.09 -10.29 2.24
CA ASN A 185 1.93 -10.01 3.42
C ASN A 185 3.07 -11.02 3.71
N GLN A 186 3.24 -12.06 2.90
CA GLN A 186 4.31 -13.03 3.04
C GLN A 186 5.52 -12.65 2.20
N LYS A 187 6.73 -12.88 2.72
CA LYS A 187 7.96 -12.68 1.94
C LYS A 187 7.91 -13.48 0.66
N TRP A 188 8.35 -12.88 -0.44
CA TRP A 188 8.37 -13.50 -1.75
C TRP A 188 9.81 -13.55 -2.32
N PRO A 189 10.59 -14.60 -1.98
CA PRO A 189 12.01 -14.67 -2.32
C PRO A 189 12.33 -14.56 -3.82
N SER A 190 11.46 -15.08 -4.69
CA SER A 190 11.64 -14.99 -6.15
C SER A 190 11.61 -13.53 -6.63
N ALA A 191 10.71 -12.73 -6.08
CA ALA A 191 10.63 -11.31 -6.40
C ALA A 191 11.78 -10.51 -5.77
N GLU A 192 12.19 -10.85 -4.53
CA GLU A 192 13.37 -10.24 -3.92
C GLU A 192 14.65 -10.54 -4.73
N ALA A 193 14.80 -11.76 -5.23
CA ALA A 193 15.90 -12.14 -6.11
C ALA A 193 15.86 -11.36 -7.42
N LEU A 194 14.68 -11.29 -8.07
CA LEU A 194 14.49 -10.49 -9.27
C LEU A 194 14.92 -9.05 -9.05
N LEU A 195 14.43 -8.40 -7.98
CA LEU A 195 14.78 -7.01 -7.66
C LEU A 195 16.28 -6.83 -7.40
N ARG A 196 16.93 -7.80 -6.74
CA ARG A 196 18.37 -7.75 -6.43
C ARG A 196 19.25 -7.86 -7.67
N ASP A 197 18.81 -8.63 -8.66
CA ASP A 197 19.55 -8.86 -9.89
C ASP A 197 19.43 -7.72 -10.92
N GLN A 198 18.78 -6.60 -10.55
CA GLN A 198 18.65 -5.43 -11.41
C GLN A 198 19.76 -4.41 -11.18
N ASP A 199 20.08 -3.66 -12.23
CA ASP A 199 21.06 -2.56 -12.21
C ASP A 199 20.49 -1.29 -11.57
N TRP A 200 20.18 -1.34 -10.26
CA TRP A 200 19.77 -0.16 -9.50
C TRP A 200 20.90 0.88 -9.43
N PRO A 201 20.70 2.11 -9.95
CA PRO A 201 21.77 3.10 -9.96
C PRO A 201 22.17 3.55 -8.54
N LEU A 202 23.47 3.49 -8.25
CA LEU A 202 24.02 4.01 -6.98
C LEU A 202 23.93 5.54 -6.94
N ARG A 203 23.60 6.08 -5.76
CA ARG A 203 23.63 7.52 -5.46
C ARG A 203 24.23 7.79 -4.08
N ASP A 204 24.73 8.99 -3.88
CA ASP A 204 25.01 9.45 -2.51
C ASP A 204 23.70 9.73 -1.78
N GLY A 205 23.64 9.37 -0.50
CA GLY A 205 22.45 9.49 0.33
C GLY A 205 21.44 8.37 0.10
N TYR A 206 20.20 8.64 0.51
CA TYR A 206 19.10 7.68 0.48
C TYR A 206 18.14 7.92 -0.69
N TYR A 207 17.70 6.86 -1.36
CA TYR A 207 16.48 6.88 -2.18
C TYR A 207 15.63 5.64 -1.90
N GLY A 208 14.35 5.70 -2.28
CA GLY A 208 13.43 4.58 -2.15
C GLY A 208 12.48 4.48 -3.34
N ALA A 209 12.27 3.29 -3.86
CA ALA A 209 11.27 2.99 -4.87
C ALA A 209 10.28 1.95 -4.31
N ARG A 210 8.99 2.24 -4.38
CA ARG A 210 7.90 1.36 -3.93
C ARG A 210 6.90 1.15 -5.05
N LEU A 211 6.39 -0.06 -5.17
CA LEU A 211 5.26 -0.41 -6.02
C LEU A 211 4.30 -1.29 -5.22
N PHE A 212 3.01 -0.98 -5.31
CA PHE A 212 1.93 -1.78 -4.74
C PHE A 212 0.88 -2.05 -5.81
N LEU A 213 0.34 -3.26 -5.82
CA LEU A 213 -0.75 -3.63 -6.73
C LEU A 213 -1.65 -4.69 -6.12
N ILE A 214 -2.91 -4.69 -6.55
CA ILE A 214 -3.89 -5.72 -6.21
C ILE A 214 -4.31 -6.44 -7.48
N LEU A 215 -4.33 -7.77 -7.43
CA LEU A 215 -5.06 -8.61 -8.36
C LEU A 215 -6.39 -9.00 -7.73
N LYS A 216 -7.46 -8.81 -8.50
CA LYS A 216 -8.82 -9.17 -8.11
C LYS A 216 -9.43 -10.08 -9.16
N HIS A 217 -9.98 -11.20 -8.73
CA HIS A 217 -10.79 -12.07 -9.55
C HIS A 217 -12.27 -11.89 -9.21
N GLY A 218 -13.14 -12.11 -10.19
CA GLY A 218 -14.58 -12.07 -9.97
C GLY A 218 -15.18 -10.68 -10.14
N CYS A 219 -16.48 -10.68 -10.46
CA CYS A 219 -17.21 -9.61 -11.12
C CYS A 219 -17.47 -8.38 -10.25
N GLU A 220 -17.33 -7.20 -10.86
CA GLU A 220 -18.17 -6.04 -10.55
C GLU A 220 -19.65 -6.44 -10.72
N THR A 221 -20.32 -6.86 -9.66
CA THR A 221 -21.77 -6.76 -9.53
C THR A 221 -22.14 -6.80 -8.06
N ALA A 222 -22.49 -5.64 -7.52
CA ALA A 222 -23.45 -5.58 -6.44
C ALA A 222 -24.71 -6.32 -6.91
N CYS A 223 -25.12 -7.36 -6.18
CA CYS A 223 -26.50 -7.85 -6.22
C CYS A 223 -27.35 -7.00 -5.28
#